data_AF-A0A7S4JQR2-F1
#
_entry.id   AF-A0A7S4JQR2-F1
#
_cell.length_a   1.000
_cell.length_b   1.000
_cell.length_c   1.000
_cell.angle_alpha   90.00
_cell.angle_beta   90.00
_cell.angle_gamma   90.00
#
_symmetry.space_group_name_H-M   'P 1'
#
loop_
_entity.id
_entity.type
_entity.pdbx_description
1 polymer ?
#
loop_
_entity_poly.entity_id
_entity_poly.type
_entity_poly.pdbx_seq_one_letter_code
_entity_poly.pdbx_strand_id
1 'polypeptide(L)'
;AQVRSASECTAQCERAGECECPKRPPSPLAAGLCHLANGELPAIQKAIDKYEQLDVTFGTTREGGLLRSLAVAFEQMDVDDFTDKVREYDEISRLDPQKTTLLLEAKNKIKESQEDIT
;
A
#
# COMPACT_ATOMS: atom_id res chain seq x y z
N ALA A 1 -15.80 -18.35 -18.86
CA ALA A 1 -15.48 -17.03 -18.29
C ALA A 1 -14.58 -17.25 -17.08
N GLN A 2 -13.27 -17.12 -17.25
CA GLN A 2 -12.32 -17.22 -16.14
C GLN A 2 -12.11 -15.80 -15.59
N VAL A 3 -12.59 -15.58 -14.37
CA VAL A 3 -12.19 -14.45 -13.55
C VAL A 3 -10.72 -14.71 -13.20
N ARG A 4 -9.80 -13.97 -13.84
CA ARG A 4 -8.41 -13.95 -13.39
C ARG A 4 -8.41 -13.18 -12.08
N SER A 5 -8.47 -13.92 -10.97
CA SER A 5 -8.27 -13.39 -9.63
C SER A 5 -6.96 -12.62 -9.59
N ALA A 6 -6.94 -11.50 -8.87
CA ALA A 6 -5.76 -10.71 -8.55
C ALA A 6 -4.73 -11.47 -7.66
N SER A 7 -4.78 -12.80 -7.62
CA SER A 7 -4.15 -13.68 -6.64
C SER A 7 -2.84 -14.34 -7.12
N GLU A 8 -2.33 -14.01 -8.30
CA GLU A 8 -1.06 -14.59 -8.81
C GLU A 8 0.16 -13.68 -8.60
N CYS A 9 0.09 -12.67 -7.72
CA CYS A 9 1.27 -11.88 -7.35
C CYS A 9 2.03 -12.42 -6.13
N THR A 10 1.66 -13.60 -5.62
CA THR A 10 2.19 -14.15 -4.34
C THR A 10 3.35 -15.15 -4.51
N ALA A 11 3.97 -15.27 -5.69
CA ALA A 11 4.88 -16.40 -5.96
C ALA A 11 6.32 -16.05 -6.39
N GLN A 12 6.81 -14.81 -6.21
CA GLN A 12 8.20 -14.52 -6.61
C GLN A 12 8.90 -13.43 -5.77
N CYS A 13 9.06 -13.62 -4.46
CA CYS A 13 10.13 -12.95 -3.70
C CYS A 13 10.95 -14.00 -2.95
N GLU A 14 11.82 -14.72 -3.69
CA GLU A 14 12.94 -15.47 -3.11
C GLU A 14 14.25 -14.78 -3.47
N ARG A 15 14.96 -14.35 -2.41
CA ARG A 15 16.33 -13.79 -2.37
C ARG A 15 16.53 -12.34 -2.80
N ALA A 16 16.84 -11.54 -1.78
CA ALA A 16 17.48 -10.22 -1.80
C ALA A 16 16.63 -9.03 -2.27
N GLY A 17 16.15 -8.25 -1.30
CA GLY A 17 16.33 -6.80 -1.30
C GLY A 17 15.47 -5.92 -2.21
N GLU A 18 14.88 -6.45 -3.28
CA GLU A 18 14.12 -5.70 -4.27
C GLU A 18 12.97 -6.56 -4.82
N CYS A 19 11.76 -6.41 -4.26
CA CYS A 19 10.57 -6.94 -4.94
C CYS A 19 10.30 -6.03 -6.15
N GLU A 20 10.80 -6.42 -7.31
CA GLU A 20 10.43 -5.83 -8.60
C GLU A 20 9.07 -6.38 -9.02
N CYS A 21 7.99 -5.72 -8.60
CA CYS A 21 6.68 -5.97 -9.22
C CYS A 21 6.81 -5.70 -10.73
N PRO A 22 6.29 -6.58 -11.62
CA PRO A 22 6.37 -6.41 -13.09
C PRO A 22 5.65 -5.16 -13.62
N LYS A 23 5.02 -4.38 -12.73
CA LYS A 23 4.49 -3.04 -12.95
C LYS A 23 5.29 -2.04 -12.10
N ARG A 24 6.59 -1.84 -12.37
CA ARG A 24 7.42 -0.85 -11.67
C ARG A 24 6.72 0.52 -11.72
N PRO A 25 6.14 1.02 -10.61
CA PRO A 25 5.40 2.27 -10.67
C PRO A 25 6.38 3.45 -10.65
N PRO A 26 6.11 4.53 -11.40
CA PRO A 26 7.04 5.65 -11.57
C PRO A 26 7.22 6.50 -10.30
N SER A 27 6.37 6.33 -9.28
CA SER A 27 6.33 7.16 -8.06
C SER A 27 6.43 6.32 -6.78
N PRO A 28 7.13 6.82 -5.72
CA PRO A 28 7.27 6.12 -4.43
C PRO A 28 5.92 5.80 -3.76
N LEU A 29 4.90 6.66 -3.95
CA LEU A 29 3.56 6.43 -3.43
C LEU A 29 2.91 5.16 -3.99
N ALA A 30 2.94 5.00 -5.31
CA ALA A 30 2.36 3.83 -5.96
C ALA A 30 3.14 2.53 -5.65
N ALA A 31 4.45 2.61 -5.41
CA ALA A 31 5.23 1.47 -4.95
C ALA A 31 4.83 1.04 -3.53
N GLY A 32 4.73 1.99 -2.61
CA GLY A 32 4.29 1.69 -1.24
C GLY A 32 2.85 1.16 -1.19
N LEU A 33 1.93 1.71 -1.99
CA LEU A 33 0.56 1.19 -2.12
C LEU A 33 0.51 -0.24 -2.69
N CYS A 34 1.47 -0.61 -3.55
CA CYS A 34 1.55 -1.97 -4.07
C CYS A 34 1.94 -2.97 -2.97
N HIS A 35 2.91 -2.63 -2.12
CA HIS A 35 3.23 -3.45 -0.96
C HIS A 35 2.07 -3.56 0.04
N LEU A 36 1.30 -2.47 0.19
CA LEU A 36 0.07 -2.44 1.00
C LEU A 36 -1.01 -3.37 0.45
N ALA A 37 -1.25 -3.35 -0.86
CA ALA A 37 -2.21 -4.23 -1.51
C ALA A 37 -1.83 -5.72 -1.36
N ASN A 38 -0.53 -6.03 -1.29
CA ASN A 38 -0.04 -7.38 -1.04
C ASN A 38 -0.13 -7.80 0.45
N GLY A 39 -0.36 -6.86 1.37
CA GLY A 39 -0.41 -7.12 2.80
C GLY A 39 0.96 -7.28 3.46
N GLU A 40 2.04 -6.81 2.83
CA GLU A 40 3.39 -6.88 3.39
C GLU A 40 3.73 -5.63 4.21
N LEU A 41 3.12 -5.51 5.40
CA LEU A 41 3.40 -4.45 6.37
C LEU A 41 4.90 -4.16 6.61
N PRO A 42 5.75 -5.17 6.93
CA PRO A 42 7.17 -4.92 7.17
C PRO A 42 7.90 -4.46 5.89
N ALA A 43 7.44 -4.86 4.70
CA ALA A 43 8.01 -4.40 3.44
C ALA A 43 7.69 -2.92 3.18
N ILE A 44 6.48 -2.46 3.50
CA ILE A 44 6.09 -1.05 3.42
C ILE A 44 6.92 -0.18 4.34
N GLN A 45 7.02 -0.55 5.61
CA GLN A 45 7.78 0.23 6.60
C GLN A 45 9.23 0.38 6.15
N LYS A 46 9.83 -0.71 5.66
CA LYS A 46 11.17 -0.70 5.08
C LYS A 46 11.27 0.14 3.80
N ALA A 47 10.25 0.11 2.94
CA ALA A 47 10.21 0.92 1.73
C ALA A 47 10.11 2.42 2.06
N ILE A 48 9.27 2.79 3.03
CA ILE A 48 9.14 4.17 3.54
C ILE A 48 10.48 4.65 4.07
N ASP A 49 11.12 3.88 4.96
CA ASP A 49 12.43 4.22 5.53
C ASP A 49 13.49 4.38 4.42
N LYS A 50 13.48 3.49 3.41
CA LYS A 50 14.35 3.61 2.25
C LYS A 50 14.06 4.86 1.42
N TYR A 51 12.80 5.26 1.26
CA TYR A 51 12.45 6.50 0.57
C TYR A 51 12.85 7.74 1.37
N GLU A 52 12.71 7.73 2.69
CA GLU A 52 13.19 8.81 3.56
C GLU A 52 14.73 8.92 3.58
N GLN A 53 15.44 7.80 3.45
CA GLN A 53 16.90 7.80 3.27
C GLN A 53 17.33 8.35 1.91
N LEU A 54 16.58 8.05 0.85
CA LEU A 54 16.85 8.56 -0.50
C LEU A 54 16.46 10.03 -0.64
N ASP A 55 15.40 10.45 0.03
CA ASP A 55 14.87 11.81 0.02
C ASP A 55 14.36 12.19 1.43
N VAL A 56 15.15 13.01 2.12
CA VAL A 56 14.83 13.48 3.48
C VAL A 56 13.58 14.38 3.54
N THR A 57 13.13 14.88 2.39
CA THR A 57 11.89 15.67 2.31
C THR A 57 10.66 14.78 2.17
N PHE A 58 10.83 13.51 1.81
CA PHE A 58 9.73 12.57 1.57
C PHE A 58 8.77 12.46 2.77
N GLY A 59 9.29 12.35 4.00
CA GLY A 59 8.47 12.32 5.22
C GLY A 59 7.67 13.60 5.47
N THR A 60 8.10 14.74 4.92
CA THR A 60 7.37 16.02 4.96
C THR A 60 6.43 16.22 3.78
N THR A 61 6.54 15.38 2.74
CA THR A 61 5.61 15.40 1.62
C THR A 61 4.29 14.76 2.00
N ARG A 62 3.22 15.21 1.32
CA ARG A 62 1.88 14.64 1.47
C ARG A 62 1.84 13.15 1.15
N GLU A 63 2.67 12.72 0.20
CA GLU A 63 2.75 11.33 -0.23
C GLU A 63 3.37 10.42 0.85
N GLY A 64 4.47 10.84 1.46
CA GLY A 64 5.12 10.11 2.55
C GLY A 64 4.24 10.05 3.82
N GLY A 65 3.60 11.18 4.15
CA GLY A 65 2.64 11.24 5.26
C GLY A 65 1.46 10.28 5.07
N LEU A 66 0.85 10.27 3.88
CA LEU A 66 -0.23 9.33 3.56
C LEU A 66 0.23 7.89 3.69
N LEU A 67 1.35 7.53 3.06
CA LEU A 67 1.88 6.17 3.08
C LEU A 67 2.09 5.65 4.50
N ARG A 68 2.63 6.50 5.38
CA ARG A 68 2.86 6.16 6.78
C ARG A 68 1.56 5.98 7.55
N SER A 69 0.60 6.89 7.36
CA SER A 69 -0.74 6.77 7.98
C SER A 69 -1.45 5.50 7.53
N LEU A 70 -1.43 5.19 6.23
CA LEU A 70 -2.03 3.97 5.69
C LEU A 70 -1.34 2.71 6.25
N ALA A 71 -0.02 2.72 6.39
CA ALA A 71 0.72 1.61 6.97
C ALA A 71 0.34 1.36 8.44
N VAL A 72 0.15 2.43 9.23
CA VAL A 72 -0.28 2.37 10.63
C VAL A 72 -1.73 1.90 10.76
N ALA A 73 -2.64 2.39 9.91
CA ALA A 73 -4.03 1.94 9.89
C ALA A 73 -4.11 0.45 9.52
N PHE A 74 -3.30 0.01 8.56
CA PHE A 74 -3.21 -1.39 8.16
C PHE A 74 -2.63 -2.28 9.28
N GLU A 75 -1.64 -1.80 10.05
CA GLU A 75 -1.08 -2.51 11.21
C GLU A 75 -2.10 -2.69 12.33
N GLN A 76 -2.95 -1.68 12.57
CA GLN A 76 -4.05 -1.76 13.52
C GLN A 76 -5.25 -2.56 12.98
N MET A 77 -5.22 -2.96 11.70
CA MET A 77 -6.35 -3.55 10.96
C MET A 77 -7.61 -2.68 11.04
N ASP A 78 -7.45 -1.36 11.09
CA ASP A 78 -8.55 -0.41 11.23
C ASP A 78 -8.97 0.12 9.85
N VAL A 79 -10.09 -0.43 9.36
CA VAL A 79 -10.63 -0.07 8.04
C VAL A 79 -11.21 1.35 8.03
N ASP A 80 -11.72 1.82 9.16
CA ASP A 80 -12.32 3.16 9.28
C ASP A 80 -11.22 4.23 9.20
N ASP A 81 -10.14 4.11 9.99
CA ASP A 81 -8.99 5.01 9.94
C ASP A 81 -8.31 4.99 8.56
N PHE A 82 -8.19 3.80 7.96
CA PHE A 82 -7.68 3.67 6.59
C PHE A 82 -8.51 4.48 5.59
N THR A 83 -9.84 4.34 5.65
CA THR A 83 -10.74 5.02 4.72
C THR A 83 -10.78 6.53 4.96
N ASP A 84 -10.70 6.95 6.22
CA ASP A 84 -10.64 8.36 6.62
C ASP A 84 -9.39 9.05 6.05
N LYS A 85 -8.21 8.44 6.21
CA LYS A 85 -6.95 8.99 5.68
C LYS A 85 -6.91 9.03 4.15
N VAL A 86 -7.48 8.03 3.48
CA VAL A 86 -7.67 8.04 2.02
C VAL A 86 -8.58 9.19 1.58
N ARG A 87 -9.67 9.41 2.31
CA ARG A 87 -10.64 10.48 2.02
C ARG A 87 -10.02 11.87 2.18
N GLU A 88 -9.35 12.12 3.31
CA GLU A 88 -8.62 13.37 3.54
C GLU A 88 -7.64 13.66 2.38
N TYR A 89 -6.96 12.61 1.90
CA TYR A 89 -6.04 12.76 0.78
C TYR A 89 -6.75 13.04 -0.54
N ASP A 90 -7.86 12.35 -0.85
CA ASP A 90 -8.63 12.57 -2.08
C ASP A 90 -9.22 13.98 -2.18
N GLU A 91 -9.65 14.55 -1.03
CA GLU A 91 -10.18 15.91 -0.96
C GLU A 91 -9.13 16.97 -1.36
N ILE A 92 -7.85 16.68 -1.11
CA ILE A 92 -6.73 17.59 -1.37
C ILE A 92 -6.05 17.26 -2.72
N SER A 93 -5.93 15.98 -3.04
CA SER A 93 -5.22 15.41 -4.18
C SER A 93 -6.09 14.34 -4.82
N ARG A 94 -6.72 14.67 -5.96
CA ARG A 94 -7.56 13.71 -6.72
C ARG A 94 -6.84 12.38 -6.93
N LEU A 95 -7.44 11.29 -6.47
CA LEU A 95 -6.91 9.96 -6.66
C LEU A 95 -6.99 9.53 -8.13
N ASP A 96 -5.87 9.05 -8.65
CA ASP A 96 -5.83 8.37 -9.94
C ASP A 96 -6.57 7.02 -9.85
N PRO A 97 -7.17 6.55 -10.95
CA PRO A 97 -7.86 5.27 -10.98
C PRO A 97 -6.93 4.10 -10.56
N GLN A 98 -5.65 4.14 -10.94
CA GLN A 98 -4.67 3.12 -10.55
C GLN A 98 -4.39 3.10 -9.04
N LYS A 99 -4.39 4.27 -8.37
CA LYS A 99 -4.18 4.36 -6.92
C LYS A 99 -5.42 3.85 -6.17
N THR A 100 -6.60 4.20 -6.68
CA THR A 100 -7.88 3.74 -6.16
C THR A 100 -7.97 2.21 -6.20
N THR A 101 -7.53 1.57 -7.29
CA THR A 101 -7.49 0.09 -7.37
C THR A 101 -6.66 -0.53 -6.25
N LEU A 102 -5.43 -0.04 -6.02
CA LEU A 102 -4.55 -0.56 -4.97
C LEU A 102 -5.13 -0.35 -3.57
N LEU A 103 -5.76 0.81 -3.32
CA LEU A 103 -6.43 1.10 -2.05
C LEU A 103 -7.62 0.17 -1.80
N LEU A 104 -8.38 -0.16 -2.84
CA LEU A 104 -9.49 -1.12 -2.74
C LEU A 104 -8.99 -2.52 -2.42
N GLU A 105 -7.90 -2.97 -3.05
CA GLU A 105 -7.27 -4.26 -2.77
C GLU A 105 -6.76 -4.34 -1.33
N ALA A 106 -6.04 -3.32 -0.87
CA ALA A 106 -5.55 -3.25 0.51
C ALA A 106 -6.69 -3.26 1.54
N LYS A 107 -7.78 -2.52 1.28
CA LYS A 107 -8.97 -2.52 2.13
C LYS A 107 -9.59 -3.90 2.24
N ASN A 108 -9.71 -4.63 1.12
CA ASN A 108 -10.24 -5.99 1.13
C ASN A 108 -9.33 -6.95 1.91
N LYS A 109 -8.00 -6.77 1.82
CA LYS A 109 -7.03 -7.54 2.60
C LYS A 109 -7.20 -7.40 4.11
N ILE A 110 -7.44 -6.18 4.60
CA ILE A 110 -7.71 -5.95 6.04
C ILE A 110 -8.99 -6.67 6.46
N LYS A 111 -10.05 -6.58 5.66
CA LYS A 111 -11.34 -7.24 5.94
C LYS A 111 -11.23 -8.76 5.95
N GLU A 112 -10.56 -9.34 4.96
CA GLU A 112 -10.32 -10.79 4.87
C GLU A 112 -9.55 -11.27 6.11
N SER A 113 -8.51 -10.53 6.53
CA SER A 113 -7.72 -10.84 7.72
C SER A 113 -8.52 -10.72 9.04
N GLN A 114 -9.58 -9.90 9.07
CA GLN A 114 -10.51 -9.83 10.21
C GLN A 114 -11.53 -10.98 10.21
N GLU A 115 -11.95 -11.46 9.04
CA GLU A 115 -12.98 -12.50 8.90
C GLU A 115 -12.44 -13.92 9.20
N ASP A 116 -11.15 -14.19 9.00
CA ASP A 116 -10.53 -15.50 9.27
C ASP A 116 -10.32 -15.82 10.77
N ILE A 117 -10.58 -14.87 11.68
CA ILE A 117 -10.33 -15.04 13.12
C ILE A 117 -11.56 -15.49 13.93
N THR A 118 -12.72 -15.67 13.29
CA THR A 118 -14.00 -16.07 13.92
C THR A 118 -14.39 -17.50 13.58
#